data_AF-A0AAD4GND1-F1
#
_entry.id   AF-A0AAD4GND1-F1
#
_cell.length_a   1.000
_cell.length_b   1.000
_cell.length_c   1.000
_cell.angle_alpha   90.00
_cell.angle_beta   90.00
_cell.angle_gamma   90.00
#
_symmetry.space_group_name_H-M   'P 1'
#
loop_
_entity.id
_entity.type
_entity.pdbx_description
1 polymer ?
#
loop_
_entity_poly.entity_id
_entity_poly.type
_entity_poly.pdbx_seq_one_letter_code
_entity_poly.pdbx_strand_id
1 'polypeptide(L)'
;MHYSKLLIAAAAVFIQGSLAEVRILAYSGPDCTGNVQDLAVDNNAACDNSTNRFQSYKENGWGKSNGQRIAFYSEPGCTSQSFLYDTYSYDGDFFHSHQCYNIDGHSAVRYAQGANLY
;
A
#
# COMPACT_ATOMS: atom_id res chain seq x y z
N MET A 1 -16.94 -44.08 37.82
CA MET A 1 -15.74 -43.20 37.77
C MET A 1 -15.78 -42.44 36.46
N HIS A 2 -16.23 -41.19 36.48
CA HIS A 2 -16.30 -40.34 35.28
C HIS A 2 -15.11 -39.40 35.27
N TYR A 3 -14.24 -39.55 34.26
CA TYR A 3 -13.14 -38.64 33.98
C TYR A 3 -13.63 -37.57 32.99
N SER A 4 -13.98 -36.39 33.49
CA SER A 4 -14.21 -35.23 32.64
C SER A 4 -12.88 -34.55 32.36
N LYS A 5 -12.39 -34.69 31.13
CA LYS A 5 -11.25 -33.94 30.61
C LYS A 5 -11.70 -32.49 30.38
N LEU A 6 -11.33 -31.59 31.28
CA LEU A 6 -11.38 -30.15 31.03
C LEU A 6 -10.28 -29.81 30.03
N LEU A 7 -10.64 -29.78 28.75
CA LEU A 7 -9.85 -29.13 27.71
C LEU A 7 -10.00 -27.62 27.92
N ILE A 8 -9.08 -27.02 28.67
CA ILE A 8 -8.90 -25.57 28.69
C ILE A 8 -8.32 -25.21 27.33
N ALA A 9 -9.19 -24.83 26.39
CA ALA A 9 -8.78 -24.22 25.14
C ALA A 9 -8.09 -22.89 25.50
N ALA A 10 -6.78 -22.83 25.26
CA ALA A 10 -6.04 -21.59 25.30
C ALA A 10 -6.64 -20.65 24.23
N ALA A 11 -7.40 -19.65 24.65
CA ALA A 11 -7.64 -18.49 23.81
C ALA A 11 -6.31 -17.75 23.70
N ALA A 12 -5.54 -18.08 22.66
CA ALA A 12 -4.52 -17.18 22.16
C ALA A 12 -5.24 -15.92 21.69
N VAL A 13 -5.40 -14.95 22.60
CA VAL A 13 -5.74 -13.59 22.25
C VAL A 13 -4.56 -13.08 21.44
N PHE A 14 -4.66 -13.18 20.11
CA PHE A 14 -3.83 -12.43 19.21
C PHE A 14 -4.14 -10.95 19.44
N ILE A 15 -3.49 -10.36 20.44
CA ILE A 15 -3.28 -8.92 20.50
C ILE A 15 -2.26 -8.63 19.39
N GLN A 16 -2.69 -8.76 18.13
CA GLN A 16 -2.05 -8.12 17.01
C GLN A 16 -2.36 -6.63 17.18
N GLY A 17 -1.56 -5.98 18.03
CA GLY A 17 -1.49 -4.54 18.11
C GLY A 17 -1.35 -4.02 16.69
N SER A 18 -2.34 -3.25 16.29
CA SER A 18 -2.56 -2.64 14.99
C SER A 18 -1.34 -1.82 14.54
N LEU A 19 -0.40 -2.46 13.84
CA LEU A 19 0.39 -1.77 12.83
C LEU A 19 -0.52 -1.67 11.62
N ALA A 20 -1.35 -0.62 11.56
CA ALA A 20 -2.19 -0.36 10.39
C ALA A 20 -1.28 0.01 9.20
N GLU A 21 -0.73 -0.98 8.52
CA GLU A 21 0.14 -0.81 7.35
C GLU A 21 -0.60 0.00 6.28
N VAL A 22 0.02 1.09 5.79
CA VAL A 22 -0.54 1.84 4.66
C VAL A 22 -0.27 1.02 3.41
N ARG A 23 -1.31 0.69 2.65
CA ARG A 23 -1.22 -0.18 1.47
C ARG A 23 -1.95 0.41 0.28
N ILE A 24 -1.50 0.04 -0.90
CA ILE A 24 -2.16 0.33 -2.17
C ILE A 24 -2.35 -0.96 -2.98
N LEU A 25 -3.44 -1.04 -3.74
CA LEU A 25 -3.52 -1.98 -4.86
C LEU A 25 -2.93 -1.28 -6.08
N ALA A 26 -1.83 -1.80 -6.58
CA ALA A 26 -1.15 -1.34 -7.79
C ALA A 26 -1.55 -2.22 -8.98
N TYR A 27 -1.81 -1.59 -10.12
CA TYR A 27 -2.37 -2.22 -11.31
C TYR A 27 -1.44 -2.05 -12.50
N SER A 28 -1.22 -3.13 -13.27
CA SER A 28 -0.34 -3.10 -14.44
C SER A 28 -0.89 -2.24 -15.59
N GLY A 29 -2.21 -2.02 -15.65
CA GLY A 29 -2.90 -1.21 -16.64
C GLY A 29 -3.47 0.08 -16.06
N PRO A 30 -3.88 1.02 -16.91
CA PRO A 30 -4.55 2.25 -16.47
C PRO A 30 -5.94 1.94 -15.89
N ASP A 31 -6.51 2.90 -15.17
CA ASP A 31 -7.88 2.87 -14.63
C ASP A 31 -8.18 1.62 -13.79
N CYS A 32 -7.15 1.12 -13.09
CA CYS A 32 -7.21 -0.03 -12.20
C CYS A 32 -7.58 -1.33 -12.92
N THR A 33 -6.97 -1.52 -14.11
CA THR A 33 -7.13 -2.71 -14.94
C THR A 33 -5.86 -3.56 -14.98
N GLY A 34 -5.99 -4.82 -15.42
CA GLY A 34 -4.87 -5.76 -15.55
C GLY A 34 -4.50 -6.46 -14.24
N ASN A 35 -3.24 -6.87 -14.13
CA ASN A 35 -2.73 -7.60 -12.97
C ASN A 35 -2.64 -6.68 -11.76
N VAL A 36 -2.97 -7.23 -10.59
CA VAL A 36 -2.98 -6.50 -9.32
C VAL A 36 -1.85 -6.97 -8.42
N GLN A 37 -1.15 -6.03 -7.81
CA GLN A 37 -0.18 -6.26 -6.74
C GLN A 37 -0.61 -5.45 -5.52
N ASP A 38 -0.70 -6.11 -4.37
CA ASP A 38 -0.91 -5.44 -3.09
C ASP A 38 0.44 -5.00 -2.53
N LEU A 39 0.63 -3.69 -2.38
CA LEU A 39 1.88 -3.08 -1.97
C LEU A 39 1.72 -2.42 -0.61
N ALA A 40 2.48 -2.92 0.35
CA ALA A 40 2.81 -2.17 1.56
C ALA A 40 3.74 -1.02 1.17
N VAL A 41 3.38 0.20 1.58
CA VAL A 41 4.20 1.40 1.27
C VAL A 41 4.96 1.91 2.48
N ASP A 42 4.82 1.30 3.66
CA ASP A 42 5.64 1.68 4.83
C ASP A 42 6.99 0.94 4.87
N ASN A 43 7.92 1.46 5.67
CA ASN A 43 9.23 0.84 5.92
C ASN A 43 10.05 0.51 4.64
N ASN A 44 9.88 1.27 3.55
CA ASN A 44 10.49 1.01 2.24
C ASN A 44 10.11 -0.34 1.59
N ALA A 45 8.99 -0.96 1.99
CA ALA A 45 8.61 -2.29 1.51
C ALA A 45 8.34 -2.35 -0.01
N ALA A 46 7.88 -1.26 -0.61
CA ALA A 46 7.68 -1.13 -2.05
C ALA A 46 8.82 -0.37 -2.76
N CYS A 47 10.03 -0.40 -2.21
CA CYS A 47 11.22 0.27 -2.77
C CYS A 47 12.29 -0.72 -3.25
N ASP A 48 11.93 -1.96 -3.56
CA ASP A 48 12.86 -2.97 -4.05
C ASP A 48 12.45 -3.54 -5.42
N ASN A 49 13.30 -4.43 -5.96
CA ASN A 49 13.10 -5.03 -7.27
C ASN A 49 11.92 -6.03 -7.34
N SER A 50 11.25 -6.34 -6.22
CA SER A 50 10.04 -7.16 -6.19
C SER A 50 8.77 -6.37 -6.51
N THR A 51 8.85 -5.04 -6.52
CA THR A 51 7.77 -4.15 -6.97
C THR A 51 7.70 -4.18 -8.49
N ASN A 52 6.61 -4.73 -9.03
CA ASN A 52 6.38 -4.71 -10.47
C ASN A 52 5.98 -3.31 -10.91
N ARG A 53 6.20 -3.00 -12.20
CA ARG A 53 5.71 -1.74 -12.76
C ARG A 53 4.19 -1.70 -12.74
N PHE A 54 3.66 -0.53 -12.39
CA PHE A 54 2.22 -0.26 -12.36
C PHE A 54 1.90 1.09 -13.00
N GLN A 55 0.71 1.18 -13.60
CA GLN A 55 0.20 2.38 -14.27
C GLN A 55 -0.86 3.10 -13.46
N SER A 56 -1.55 2.39 -12.57
CA SER A 56 -2.56 2.97 -11.70
C SER A 56 -2.58 2.32 -10.34
N TYR A 57 -3.23 2.97 -9.38
CA TYR A 57 -3.28 2.51 -8.00
C TYR A 57 -4.54 3.01 -7.30
N LYS A 58 -4.90 2.35 -6.20
CA LYS A 58 -5.94 2.81 -5.26
C LYS A 58 -5.61 2.36 -3.84
N GLU A 59 -6.20 3.02 -2.86
CA GLU A 59 -6.01 2.67 -1.46
C GLU A 59 -6.47 1.23 -1.16
N ASN A 60 -5.71 0.53 -0.31
CA ASN A 60 -6.01 -0.82 0.12
C ASN A 60 -6.01 -1.00 1.65
N GLY A 61 -6.91 -0.28 2.33
CA GLY A 61 -7.11 -0.45 3.77
C GLY A 61 -7.30 0.87 4.49
N TRP A 62 -7.08 0.83 5.81
CA TRP A 62 -7.24 1.97 6.70
C TRP A 62 -5.82 2.37 7.13
N GLY A 63 -5.26 3.44 6.55
CA GLY A 63 -3.94 3.96 6.96
C GLY A 63 -3.88 4.28 8.47
N LYS A 64 -2.68 4.44 9.04
CA LYS A 64 -2.50 4.67 10.51
C LYS A 64 -3.19 5.96 10.98
N SER A 65 -3.27 6.96 10.11
CA SER A 65 -3.86 8.27 10.38
C SER A 65 -4.11 9.04 9.07
N ASN A 66 -5.07 9.97 9.05
CA ASN A 66 -5.19 10.95 7.98
C ASN A 66 -3.87 11.71 7.80
N GLY A 67 -3.47 11.96 6.56
CA GLY A 67 -2.41 12.93 6.24
C GLY A 67 -0.97 12.39 6.15
N GLN A 68 -0.75 11.07 6.17
CA GLN A 68 0.56 10.51 5.79
C GLN A 68 0.76 10.66 4.27
N ARG A 69 2.00 10.83 3.79
CA ARG A 69 2.25 11.04 2.35
C ARG A 69 2.84 9.78 1.73
N ILE A 70 2.25 9.35 0.63
CA ILE A 70 2.76 8.26 -0.20
C ILE A 70 3.42 8.90 -1.41
N ALA A 71 4.73 8.69 -1.57
CA ALA A 71 5.46 9.05 -2.77
C ALA A 71 5.60 7.88 -3.73
N PHE A 72 5.61 8.21 -5.02
CA PHE A 72 5.75 7.28 -6.12
C PHE A 72 7.05 7.54 -6.89
N TYR A 73 7.64 6.46 -7.40
CA TYR A 73 8.95 6.49 -8.02
C TYR A 73 8.95 5.71 -9.34
N SER A 74 9.72 6.15 -10.35
CA SER A 74 9.86 5.46 -11.64
C SER A 74 10.71 4.20 -11.56
N GLU A 75 11.53 4.06 -10.52
CA GLU A 75 12.50 2.98 -10.37
C GLU A 75 12.44 2.40 -8.95
N PRO A 76 12.87 1.13 -8.77
CA PRO A 76 13.16 0.58 -7.46
C PRO A 76 14.19 1.44 -6.70
N GLY A 77 14.19 1.35 -5.37
CA GLY A 77 15.11 2.07 -4.49
C GLY A 77 14.59 3.41 -3.98
N CYS A 78 13.49 3.93 -4.53
CA CYS A 78 12.82 5.14 -4.06
C CYS A 78 13.75 6.35 -3.86
N THR A 79 14.63 6.59 -4.82
CA THR A 79 15.60 7.70 -4.78
C THR A 79 14.97 9.01 -5.24
N SER A 80 15.55 10.14 -4.85
CA SER A 80 15.06 11.46 -5.27
C SER A 80 15.12 11.67 -6.79
N GLN A 81 16.08 11.03 -7.48
CA GLN A 81 16.18 11.07 -8.94
C GLN A 81 15.03 10.34 -9.63
N SER A 82 14.47 9.33 -8.97
CA SER A 82 13.33 8.54 -9.47
C SER A 82 11.97 9.06 -9.01
N PHE A 83 11.92 10.14 -8.21
CA PHE A 83 10.67 10.66 -7.66
C PHE A 83 9.74 11.14 -8.78
N LEU A 84 8.45 10.79 -8.66
CA LEU A 84 7.41 11.18 -9.60
C LEU A 84 6.52 12.26 -9.01
N TYR A 85 5.83 11.93 -7.92
CA TYR A 85 4.93 12.79 -7.17
C TYR A 85 4.59 12.10 -5.84
N ASP A 86 3.89 12.82 -4.97
CA ASP A 86 3.36 12.32 -3.72
C ASP A 86 1.90 12.73 -3.52
N THR A 87 1.18 11.94 -2.71
CA THR A 87 -0.23 12.19 -2.37
C THR A 87 -0.49 11.86 -0.91
N TYR A 88 -1.53 12.46 -0.33
CA TYR A 88 -1.94 12.18 1.04
C TYR A 88 -2.77 10.89 1.12
N SER A 89 -2.43 9.96 2.00
CA SER A 89 -3.26 8.78 2.30
C SER A 89 -4.54 9.17 3.07
N TYR A 90 -5.60 8.38 2.91
CA TYR A 90 -6.82 8.38 3.71
C TYR A 90 -7.51 9.75 3.89
N ASP A 91 -8.51 10.04 3.04
CA ASP A 91 -9.32 11.28 3.06
C ASP A 91 -8.48 12.57 2.99
N GLY A 92 -7.27 12.48 2.44
CA GLY A 92 -6.47 13.64 2.05
C GLY A 92 -6.94 14.23 0.71
N ASP A 93 -6.46 15.42 0.38
CA ASP A 93 -6.89 16.22 -0.79
C ASP A 93 -6.85 15.48 -2.14
N PHE A 94 -6.10 14.37 -2.25
CA PHE A 94 -5.87 13.65 -3.50
C PHE A 94 -6.05 12.13 -3.45
N PHE A 95 -6.26 11.49 -2.29
CA PHE A 95 -6.47 10.04 -2.19
C PHE A 95 -7.75 9.76 -1.43
N HIS A 96 -8.86 9.84 -2.15
CA HIS A 96 -10.15 9.40 -1.67
C HIS A 96 -10.19 7.88 -1.72
N SER A 97 -10.64 7.27 -0.63
CA SER A 97 -10.64 5.82 -0.53
C SER A 97 -11.42 5.19 -1.67
N HIS A 98 -10.89 4.09 -2.21
CA HIS A 98 -11.44 3.33 -3.35
C HIS A 98 -11.52 4.06 -4.71
N GLN A 99 -11.05 5.31 -4.82
CA GLN A 99 -10.87 5.97 -6.11
C GLN A 99 -9.60 5.45 -6.81
N CYS A 100 -9.67 5.27 -8.13
CA CYS A 100 -8.52 4.89 -8.93
C CYS A 100 -7.77 6.11 -9.45
N TYR A 101 -6.44 6.05 -9.44
CA TYR A 101 -5.55 7.10 -9.91
C TYR A 101 -4.52 6.54 -10.88
N ASN A 102 -4.28 7.23 -11.99
CA ASN A 102 -3.24 6.86 -12.96
C ASN A 102 -1.96 7.65 -12.68
N ILE A 103 -0.80 7.01 -12.86
CA ILE A 103 0.51 7.65 -12.67
C ILE A 103 0.68 8.83 -13.64
N ASP A 104 0.22 8.70 -14.88
CA ASP A 104 0.31 9.76 -15.89
C ASP A 104 -0.72 10.89 -15.69
N GLY A 105 -1.65 10.75 -14.75
CA GLY A 105 -2.49 11.86 -14.27
C GLY A 105 -1.75 12.82 -13.34
N HIS A 106 -0.59 12.40 -12.80
CA HIS A 106 0.19 13.15 -11.81
C HIS A 106 1.67 13.33 -12.19
N SER A 107 2.15 12.62 -13.21
CA SER A 107 3.53 12.66 -13.68
C SER A 107 3.61 12.60 -15.21
N ALA A 108 4.74 13.06 -15.78
CA ALA A 108 4.99 12.94 -17.22
C ALA A 108 5.33 11.50 -17.67
N VAL A 109 5.56 10.59 -16.73
CA VAL A 109 5.81 9.16 -17.01
C VAL A 109 4.54 8.34 -16.85
N ARG A 110 4.50 7.20 -17.54
CA ARG A 110 3.34 6.28 -17.52
C ARG A 110 3.38 5.23 -16.43
N TYR A 111 4.55 4.97 -15.85
CA TYR A 111 4.75 3.85 -14.95
C TYR A 111 5.49 4.30 -13.69
N ALA A 112 5.04 3.77 -12.56
CA ALA A 112 5.82 3.72 -11.33
C ALA A 112 6.35 2.29 -11.12
N GLN A 113 7.47 2.20 -10.40
CA GLN A 113 8.09 0.96 -9.94
C GLN A 113 8.60 1.09 -8.50
N GLY A 114 8.00 1.99 -7.73
CA GLY A 114 8.25 2.12 -6.32
C GLY A 114 7.21 3.01 -5.64
N ALA A 115 6.96 2.74 -4.37
CA ALA A 115 6.12 3.57 -3.52
C ALA A 115 6.64 3.57 -2.08
N ASN A 116 6.60 4.72 -1.41
CA ASN A 116 7.08 4.84 -0.04
C ASN A 116 6.26 5.84 0.77
N LEU A 117 6.09 5.53 2.05
CA LEU A 117 5.48 6.39 3.05
C LEU A 117 6.57 7.24 3.72
N TYR A 118 6.37 8.55 3.85
CA TYR A 118 7.20 9.42 4.68
C TYR A 118 6.41 10.49 5.44
#